data_AF-A0A0J1CQR2-F1
#
_entry.id   AF-A0A0J1CQR2-F1
#
_cell.length_a   1.000
_cell.length_b   1.000
_cell.length_c   1.000
_cell.angle_alpha   90.00
_cell.angle_beta   90.00
_cell.angle_gamma   90.00
#
_symmetry.space_group_name_H-M   'P 1'
#
loop_
_entity.id
_entity.type
_entity.pdbx_description
1 polymer ?
#
loop_
_entity_poly.entity_id
_entity_poly.type
_entity_poly.pdbx_seq_one_letter_code
_entity_poly.pdbx_strand_id
1 'polypeptide(L)'
;MKPSEFDIGLEFICGPFWWRCTDVGTRTVTAIRLVEDDLVWYEGPPYMVEEVVLDEAELEDAHLSDAEKIRASIDGARTSGHPGFSHEVVGRMMNEKLDSDPYPRKRLLQFDRVRVDGEILHPYAARRDGRTDGRSWIIRLYLPFTKEWAEVDESEFRALPLSTPDAVSNRARKM
;
A
#
# COMPACT_ATOMS: atom_id res chain seq x y z
N MET A 1 7.31 -4.99 12.47
CA MET A 1 7.15 -5.70 13.78
C MET A 1 5.76 -6.31 13.87
N LYS A 2 5.54 -7.32 14.72
CA LYS A 2 4.22 -7.91 15.01
C LYS A 2 3.52 -7.16 16.15
N PRO A 3 2.18 -7.09 16.19
CA PRO A 3 1.44 -6.42 17.27
C PRO A 3 1.83 -6.89 18.68
N SER A 4 2.13 -8.18 18.85
CA SER A 4 2.54 -8.75 20.14
C SER A 4 3.93 -8.30 20.64
N GLU A 5 4.69 -7.58 19.83
CA GLU A 5 6.01 -7.04 20.17
C GLU A 5 5.93 -5.58 20.64
N PHE A 6 4.73 -5.00 20.68
CA PHE A 6 4.51 -3.62 21.14
C PHE A 6 4.12 -3.59 22.60
N ASP A 7 4.66 -2.59 23.31
CA ASP A 7 4.29 -2.21 24.66
C ASP A 7 3.96 -0.71 24.68
N ILE A 8 3.07 -0.29 25.57
CA ILE A 8 2.77 1.14 25.77
C ILE A 8 4.07 1.88 26.17
N GLY A 9 4.34 2.99 25.48
CA GLY A 9 5.57 3.77 25.62
C GLY A 9 6.70 3.35 24.68
N LEU A 10 6.57 2.23 23.95
CA LEU A 10 7.57 1.80 22.96
C LEU A 10 7.66 2.84 21.82
N GLU A 11 8.88 3.27 21.54
CA GLU A 11 9.19 4.12 20.39
C GLU A 11 9.66 3.28 19.20
N PHE A 12 9.13 3.57 18.02
CA PHE A 12 9.41 2.83 16.80
C PHE A 12 9.30 3.72 15.56
N ILE A 13 9.92 3.30 14.47
CA ILE A 13 9.79 3.93 13.16
C ILE A 13 8.74 3.18 12.38
N CYS A 14 7.80 3.88 11.76
CA CYS A 14 6.82 3.32 10.82
C CYS A 14 6.58 4.34 9.71
N GLY A 15 6.73 3.93 8.45
CA GLY A 15 6.84 4.87 7.34
C GLY A 15 8.03 5.82 7.58
N PRO A 16 7.96 7.10 7.22
CA PRO A 16 9.06 8.05 7.39
C PRO A 16 9.17 8.65 8.81
N PHE A 17 8.36 8.21 9.78
CA PHE A 17 8.22 8.91 11.06
C PHE A 17 8.52 8.04 12.28
N TRP A 18 8.95 8.70 13.36
CA TRP A 18 9.02 8.11 14.69
C TRP A 18 7.67 8.23 15.39
N TRP A 19 7.31 7.17 16.11
CA TRP A 19 6.05 6.99 16.81
C TRP A 19 6.32 6.52 18.22
N ARG A 20 5.40 6.82 19.14
CA ARG A 20 5.32 6.23 20.47
C ARG A 20 3.99 5.53 20.64
N CYS A 21 4.03 4.24 20.96
CA CYS A 21 2.85 3.43 21.23
C CYS A 21 2.11 3.95 22.47
N THR A 22 0.80 4.15 22.36
CA THR A 22 -0.08 4.61 23.45
C THR A 22 -1.12 3.55 23.83
N ASP A 23 -1.46 2.63 22.92
CA ASP A 23 -2.31 1.47 23.19
C ASP A 23 -1.99 0.29 22.26
N VAL A 24 -2.22 -0.94 22.74
CA VAL A 24 -1.93 -2.18 22.00
C VAL A 24 -3.20 -3.02 21.86
N GLY A 25 -3.69 -3.10 20.63
CA GLY A 25 -4.80 -3.97 20.25
C GLY A 25 -4.33 -5.36 19.82
N THR A 26 -5.28 -6.22 19.44
CA THR A 26 -4.98 -7.58 18.97
C THR A 26 -4.41 -7.62 17.54
N ARG A 27 -4.70 -6.62 16.73
CA ARG A 27 -4.28 -6.49 15.32
C ARG A 27 -3.82 -5.07 14.96
N THR A 28 -3.85 -4.15 15.91
CA THR A 28 -3.59 -2.74 15.68
C THR A 28 -2.79 -2.19 16.85
N VAL A 29 -2.06 -1.11 16.60
CA VAL A 29 -1.42 -0.32 17.65
C VAL A 29 -1.91 1.10 17.49
N THR A 30 -2.22 1.76 18.61
CA THR A 30 -2.48 3.19 18.63
C THR A 30 -1.19 3.89 19.01
N ALA A 31 -0.82 4.95 18.29
CA ALA A 31 0.44 5.65 18.52
C ALA A 31 0.34 7.15 18.23
N ILE A 32 1.17 7.92 18.92
CA ILE A 32 1.40 9.33 18.67
C ILE A 32 2.69 9.53 17.89
N ARG A 33 2.71 10.52 17.00
CA ARG A 33 3.90 10.83 16.20
C ARG A 33 4.85 11.76 16.97
N LEU A 34 6.14 11.45 16.94
CA LEU A 34 7.19 12.25 17.58
C LEU A 34 7.71 13.30 16.58
N VAL A 35 7.13 14.51 16.62
CA VAL A 35 7.41 15.61 15.66
C VAL A 35 7.85 16.91 16.31
N GLU A 36 7.70 17.02 17.62
CA GLU A 36 8.02 18.19 18.44
C GLU A 36 9.25 17.93 19.33
N ASP A 37 10.01 18.99 19.58
CA ASP A 37 11.20 18.94 20.44
C ASP A 37 10.85 18.96 21.94
N ASP A 38 9.72 19.58 22.31
CA ASP A 38 9.28 19.72 23.70
C ASP A 38 8.40 18.54 24.13
N LEU A 39 8.79 17.90 25.24
CA LEU A 39 8.11 16.72 25.78
C LEU A 39 6.66 16.99 26.21
N VAL A 40 6.31 18.25 26.52
CA VAL A 40 4.95 18.62 26.93
C VAL A 40 3.90 18.20 25.89
N TRP A 41 4.26 18.14 24.60
CA TRP A 41 3.37 17.69 23.52
C TRP A 41 2.93 16.24 23.61
N TYR A 42 3.71 15.43 24.32
CA TYR A 42 3.50 14.00 24.49
C TYR A 42 2.99 13.66 25.91
N GLU A 43 2.72 14.67 26.74
CA GLU A 43 2.04 14.49 28.02
C GLU A 43 0.53 14.37 27.77
N GLY A 44 -0.07 13.29 28.26
CA GLY A 44 -1.47 12.99 28.04
C GLY A 44 -1.92 11.73 28.78
N PRO A 45 -3.20 11.31 28.59
CA PRO A 45 -4.20 11.92 27.71
C PRO A 45 -4.87 13.20 28.26
N PRO A 46 -5.40 14.10 27.40
CA PRO A 46 -5.27 14.09 25.94
C PRO A 46 -3.86 14.55 25.50
N TYR A 47 -3.29 13.88 24.50
CA TYR A 47 -2.03 14.31 23.88
C TYR A 47 -2.27 15.57 23.02
N MET A 48 -1.26 16.44 22.89
CA MET A 48 -1.35 17.62 22.02
C MET A 48 -1.06 17.30 20.54
N VAL A 49 -0.52 16.12 20.27
CA VAL A 49 -0.32 15.58 18.92
C VAL A 49 -1.43 14.59 18.55
N GLU A 50 -1.61 14.36 17.25
CA GLU A 50 -2.58 13.37 16.75
C GLU A 50 -2.18 11.95 17.16
N GLU A 51 -3.16 11.23 17.69
CA GLU A 51 -3.08 9.81 18.00
C GLU A 51 -3.75 9.01 16.88
N VAL A 52 -3.02 8.08 16.28
CA VAL A 52 -3.40 7.35 15.06
C VAL A 52 -3.43 5.85 15.32
N VAL A 53 -4.39 5.16 14.73
CA VAL A 53 -4.47 3.70 14.72
C VAL A 53 -3.70 3.16 13.51
N LEU A 54 -2.67 2.37 13.78
CA LEU A 54 -1.86 1.65 12.79
C LEU A 54 -2.32 0.20 12.69
N ASP A 55 -2.62 -0.26 11.49
CA ASP A 55 -3.05 -1.63 11.21
C ASP A 55 -1.87 -2.60 10.94
N GLU A 56 -2.16 -3.91 10.82
CA GLU A 56 -1.12 -4.92 10.60
C GLU A 56 -0.27 -4.66 9.36
N ALA A 57 -0.85 -4.10 8.30
CA ALA A 57 -0.12 -3.82 7.06
C ALA A 57 0.84 -2.62 7.26
N GLU A 58 0.45 -1.63 8.06
CA GLU A 58 1.34 -0.54 8.45
C GLU A 58 2.47 -1.03 9.38
N LEU A 59 2.14 -1.90 10.34
CA LEU A 59 3.10 -2.44 11.30
C LEU A 59 4.16 -3.36 10.66
N GLU A 60 3.93 -3.88 9.45
CA GLU A 60 4.97 -4.57 8.67
C GLU A 60 6.19 -3.67 8.41
N ASP A 61 6.00 -2.36 8.28
CA ASP A 61 7.07 -1.36 8.15
C ASP A 61 7.52 -0.76 9.50
N ALA A 62 7.15 -1.38 10.63
CA ALA A 62 7.60 -0.94 11.93
C ALA A 62 9.00 -1.52 12.28
N HIS A 63 9.92 -0.65 12.72
CA HIS A 63 11.31 -0.99 13.10
C HIS A 63 11.72 -0.28 14.40
N LEU A 64 12.62 -0.85 15.20
CA LEU A 64 13.08 -0.23 16.46
C LEU A 64 14.22 0.77 16.27
N SER A 65 14.84 0.79 15.08
CA SER A 65 15.95 1.70 14.78
C SER A 65 16.06 2.02 13.29
N ASP A 66 16.70 3.15 12.98
CA ASP A 66 17.03 3.52 11.59
C ASP A 66 17.87 2.43 10.91
N ALA A 67 18.80 1.82 11.64
CA ALA A 67 19.65 0.77 11.10
C ALA A 67 18.86 -0.48 10.68
N GLU A 68 17.85 -0.87 11.46
CA GLU A 68 16.95 -1.97 11.08
C GLU A 68 16.10 -1.61 9.86
N LYS A 69 15.51 -0.41 9.86
CA LYS A 69 14.74 0.08 8.71
C LYS A 69 15.57 0.13 7.42
N ILE A 70 16.80 0.64 7.51
CA ILE A 70 17.74 0.69 6.37
C ILE A 70 18.04 -0.73 5.88
N ARG A 71 18.33 -1.67 6.78
CA ARG A 71 18.58 -3.08 6.39
C ARG A 71 17.35 -3.70 5.74
N ALA A 72 16.17 -3.53 6.34
CA ALA A 72 14.91 -4.03 5.78
C ALA A 72 14.63 -3.45 4.38
N SER A 73 14.96 -2.17 4.17
CA SER A 73 14.81 -1.51 2.87
C SER A 73 15.77 -2.06 1.82
N ILE A 74 17.04 -2.31 2.20
CA ILE A 74 18.04 -2.93 1.33
C ILE A 74 17.65 -4.37 0.97
N ASP A 75 17.22 -5.15 1.96
CA ASP A 75 16.81 -6.53 1.75
C ASP A 75 15.55 -6.60 0.89
N GLY A 76 14.55 -5.77 1.18
CA GLY A 76 13.34 -5.62 0.37
C GLY A 76 13.66 -5.26 -1.09
N ALA A 77 14.60 -4.34 -1.32
CA ALA A 77 15.04 -3.99 -2.68
C ALA A 77 15.74 -5.15 -3.40
N ARG A 78 16.47 -6.02 -2.67
CA ARG A 78 17.14 -7.20 -3.23
C ARG A 78 16.18 -8.35 -3.49
N THR A 79 15.15 -8.51 -2.67
CA THR A 79 14.19 -9.61 -2.75
C THR A 79 12.94 -9.27 -3.53
N SER A 80 12.70 -7.98 -3.83
CA SER A 80 11.55 -7.56 -4.61
C SER A 80 11.61 -8.18 -6.01
N GLY A 81 10.67 -9.09 -6.29
CA GLY A 81 10.45 -9.63 -7.64
C GLY A 81 9.73 -8.64 -8.56
N HIS A 82 9.30 -7.48 -8.06
CA HIS A 82 8.53 -6.51 -8.83
C HIS A 82 9.44 -5.72 -9.78
N PRO A 83 9.15 -5.61 -11.09
CA PRO A 83 10.00 -4.93 -12.07
C PRO A 83 10.01 -3.39 -11.92
N GLY A 84 9.19 -2.86 -11.01
CA GLY A 84 8.99 -1.43 -10.81
C GLY A 84 8.20 -0.80 -11.94
N PHE A 85 8.11 0.53 -11.91
CA PHE A 85 7.49 1.33 -12.96
C PHE A 85 8.50 2.31 -13.51
N SER A 86 8.55 2.46 -14.84
CA SER A 86 9.35 3.53 -15.44
C SER A 86 8.68 4.89 -15.20
N HIS A 87 9.46 5.96 -15.27
CA HIS A 87 8.94 7.32 -15.16
C HIS A 87 7.83 7.61 -16.20
N GLU A 88 8.00 7.12 -17.43
CA GLU A 88 6.99 7.27 -18.50
C GLU A 88 5.67 6.58 -18.17
N VAL A 89 5.74 5.36 -17.62
CA VAL A 89 4.55 4.60 -17.20
C VAL A 89 3.83 5.34 -16.07
N VAL A 90 4.56 5.81 -15.06
CA VAL A 90 3.98 6.59 -13.95
C VAL A 90 3.35 7.88 -14.46
N GLY A 91 4.03 8.61 -15.34
CA GLY A 91 3.52 9.84 -15.94
C GLY A 91 2.20 9.61 -16.67
N ARG A 92 2.11 8.54 -17.46
CA ARG A 92 0.87 8.16 -18.15
C ARG A 92 -0.25 7.82 -17.16
N MET A 93 0.02 7.01 -16.14
CA MET A 93 -0.98 6.66 -15.12
C MET A 93 -1.54 7.90 -14.42
N MET A 94 -0.68 8.87 -14.08
CA MET A 94 -1.10 10.09 -13.40
C MET A 94 -1.96 10.99 -14.30
N ASN A 95 -1.59 11.17 -15.57
CA ASN A 95 -2.39 11.92 -16.53
C ASN A 95 -3.77 11.27 -16.71
N GLU A 96 -3.82 9.96 -16.92
CA GLU A 96 -5.08 9.26 -17.09
C GLU A 96 -5.95 9.28 -15.81
N LYS A 97 -5.34 9.26 -14.61
CA LYS A 97 -6.08 9.44 -13.35
C LYS A 97 -6.73 10.82 -13.26
N LEU A 98 -6.06 11.88 -13.72
CA LEU A 98 -6.60 13.24 -13.74
C LEU A 98 -7.76 13.38 -14.74
N ASP A 99 -7.66 12.72 -15.89
CA ASP A 99 -8.65 12.76 -16.95
C ASP A 99 -9.84 11.79 -16.73
N SER A 100 -9.78 10.95 -15.69
CA SER A 100 -10.79 9.93 -15.41
C SER A 100 -11.97 10.45 -14.58
N ASP A 101 -13.12 9.84 -14.78
CA ASP A 101 -14.29 10.05 -13.94
C ASP A 101 -13.97 9.75 -12.46
N PRO A 102 -14.59 10.46 -11.49
CA PRO A 102 -14.42 10.17 -10.07
C PRO A 102 -14.90 8.75 -9.72
N TYR A 103 -13.94 7.82 -9.63
CA TYR A 103 -14.25 6.43 -9.28
C TYR A 103 -14.61 6.32 -7.78
N PRO A 104 -15.81 5.78 -7.44
CA PRO A 104 -16.29 5.77 -6.06
C PRO A 104 -15.53 4.81 -5.15
N ARG A 105 -14.91 3.75 -5.67
CA ARG A 105 -14.29 2.68 -4.87
C ARG A 105 -12.77 2.72 -4.92
N LYS A 106 -12.19 3.90 -4.64
CA LYS A 106 -10.75 4.18 -4.76
C LYS A 106 -9.83 3.12 -4.13
N ARG A 107 -10.23 2.53 -2.99
CA ARG A 107 -9.45 1.47 -2.32
C ARG A 107 -9.22 0.25 -3.20
N LEU A 108 -10.11 -0.05 -4.14
CA LEU A 108 -9.94 -1.16 -5.08
C LEU A 108 -8.71 -0.96 -5.98
N LEU A 109 -8.32 0.29 -6.26
CA LEU A 109 -7.14 0.62 -7.05
C LEU A 109 -5.83 0.56 -6.25
N GLN A 110 -5.88 0.21 -4.95
CA GLN A 110 -4.67 0.08 -4.12
C GLN A 110 -4.12 -1.35 -4.12
N PHE A 111 -4.88 -2.32 -4.64
CA PHE A 111 -4.55 -3.73 -4.52
C PHE A 111 -4.39 -4.37 -5.89
N ASP A 112 -3.15 -4.77 -6.18
CA ASP A 112 -2.83 -5.57 -7.36
C ASP A 112 -3.56 -6.91 -7.31
N ARG A 113 -3.85 -7.44 -8.50
CA ARG A 113 -4.51 -8.75 -8.67
C ARG A 113 -3.63 -9.71 -9.45
N VAL A 114 -3.90 -11.00 -9.30
CA VAL A 114 -3.20 -12.06 -10.01
C VAL A 114 -4.16 -12.71 -10.99
N ARG A 115 -3.81 -12.70 -12.28
CA ARG A 115 -4.57 -13.42 -13.31
C ARG A 115 -4.19 -14.90 -13.31
N VAL A 116 -5.04 -15.74 -13.92
CA VAL A 116 -4.87 -17.21 -14.00
C VAL A 116 -3.51 -17.66 -14.56
N ASP A 117 -2.91 -16.89 -15.45
CA ASP A 117 -1.59 -17.15 -16.02
C ASP A 117 -0.42 -16.72 -15.10
N GLY A 118 -0.74 -16.13 -13.95
CA GLY A 118 0.20 -15.60 -12.97
C GLY A 118 0.63 -14.15 -13.25
N GLU A 119 0.05 -13.48 -14.26
CA GLU A 119 0.35 -12.07 -14.50
C GLU A 119 -0.15 -11.19 -13.35
N ILE A 120 0.60 -10.13 -13.05
CA ILE A 120 0.24 -9.14 -12.03
C ILE A 120 -0.48 -7.99 -12.71
N LEU A 121 -1.65 -7.64 -12.19
CA LEU A 121 -2.51 -6.60 -12.72
C LEU A 121 -2.48 -5.43 -11.74
N HIS A 122 -1.81 -4.34 -12.13
CA HIS A 122 -1.73 -3.11 -11.35
C HIS A 122 -2.86 -2.14 -11.74
N PRO A 123 -3.90 -1.97 -10.90
CA PRO A 123 -4.97 -1.02 -11.18
C PRO A 123 -4.50 0.41 -10.92
N TYR A 124 -4.71 1.30 -11.89
CA TYR A 124 -4.34 2.71 -11.71
C TYR A 124 -5.51 3.67 -11.90
N ALA A 125 -6.49 3.36 -12.75
CA ALA A 125 -7.64 4.25 -12.94
C ALA A 125 -8.90 3.43 -13.24
N ALA A 126 -10.03 4.12 -13.32
CA ALA A 126 -11.27 3.53 -13.81
C ALA A 126 -12.02 4.54 -14.65
N ARG A 127 -12.75 4.06 -15.65
CA ARG A 127 -13.64 4.88 -16.48
C ARG A 127 -15.03 4.28 -16.48
N ARG A 128 -16.04 5.11 -16.76
CA ARG A 128 -17.38 4.59 -17.01
C ARG A 128 -17.38 3.75 -18.28
N ASP A 129 -18.14 2.66 -18.23
CA ASP A 129 -18.50 1.93 -19.44
C ASP A 129 -19.56 2.73 -20.21
N GLY A 130 -19.24 3.12 -21.45
CA GLY A 130 -20.16 3.82 -22.33
C GLY A 130 -21.16 2.91 -23.04
N ARG A 131 -21.09 1.57 -22.83
CA ARG A 131 -22.02 0.59 -23.44
C ARG A 131 -23.22 0.28 -22.55
N THR A 132 -23.05 0.36 -21.24
CA THR A 132 -24.14 0.33 -20.25
C THR A 132 -24.65 1.74 -19.99
N ASP A 133 -25.75 1.92 -19.26
CA ASP A 133 -26.32 3.24 -18.87
C ASP A 133 -25.38 4.08 -17.95
N GLY A 134 -24.06 4.01 -18.15
CA GLY A 134 -23.02 4.66 -17.35
C GLY A 134 -22.86 4.08 -15.94
N ARG A 135 -23.51 2.95 -15.62
CA ARG A 135 -23.52 2.37 -14.27
C ARG A 135 -22.36 1.41 -14.00
N SER A 136 -21.78 0.82 -15.05
CA SER A 136 -20.65 -0.10 -14.93
C SER A 136 -19.32 0.63 -15.06
N TRP A 137 -18.28 0.09 -14.43
CA TRP A 137 -16.93 0.62 -14.44
C TRP A 137 -15.98 -0.35 -15.11
N ILE A 138 -15.08 0.20 -15.91
CA ILE A 138 -13.94 -0.51 -16.48
C ILE A 138 -12.70 -0.07 -15.71
N ILE A 139 -11.97 -1.03 -15.16
CA ILE A 139 -10.71 -0.80 -14.46
C ILE A 139 -9.58 -0.78 -15.49
N ARG A 140 -8.77 0.27 -15.45
CA ARG A 140 -7.56 0.39 -16.25
C ARG A 140 -6.37 -0.17 -15.49
N LEU A 141 -5.63 -1.02 -16.18
CA LEU A 141 -4.56 -1.82 -15.63
C LEU A 141 -3.26 -1.59 -16.38
N TYR A 142 -2.16 -1.67 -15.66
CA TYR A 142 -0.84 -1.89 -16.22
C TYR A 142 -0.32 -3.24 -15.76
N LEU A 143 0.30 -3.99 -16.67
CA LEU A 143 0.84 -5.32 -16.41
C LEU A 143 2.35 -5.17 -16.23
N PRO A 144 2.89 -5.18 -14.99
CA PRO A 144 4.28 -4.77 -14.74
C PRO A 144 5.31 -5.63 -15.46
N PHE A 145 5.04 -6.93 -15.62
CA PHE A 145 5.98 -7.87 -16.23
C PHE A 145 5.93 -7.83 -17.76
N THR A 146 4.74 -7.79 -18.38
CA THR A 146 4.64 -7.69 -19.85
C THR A 146 4.79 -6.25 -20.37
N LYS A 147 4.69 -5.25 -19.48
CA LYS A 147 4.70 -3.81 -19.80
C LYS A 147 3.55 -3.38 -20.70
N GLU A 148 2.41 -4.06 -20.56
CA GLU A 148 1.22 -3.82 -21.37
C GLU A 148 0.15 -3.06 -20.59
N TRP A 149 -0.74 -2.41 -21.32
CA TRP A 149 -1.93 -1.75 -20.79
C TRP A 149 -3.13 -2.63 -21.07
N ALA A 150 -4.00 -2.80 -20.08
CA ALA A 150 -5.22 -3.59 -20.22
C ALA A 150 -6.41 -2.89 -19.56
N GLU A 151 -7.59 -3.35 -19.92
CA GLU A 151 -8.85 -2.94 -19.34
C GLU A 151 -9.69 -4.16 -19.03
N VAL A 152 -10.44 -4.12 -17.93
CA VAL A 152 -11.31 -5.22 -17.50
C VAL A 152 -12.53 -4.66 -16.78
N ASP A 153 -13.66 -5.37 -16.84
CA ASP A 153 -14.83 -5.03 -16.04
C ASP A 153 -14.52 -5.05 -14.54
N GLU A 154 -15.07 -4.10 -13.77
CA GLU A 154 -14.86 -4.04 -12.32
C GLU A 154 -15.29 -5.34 -11.63
N SER A 155 -16.39 -5.96 -12.06
CA SER A 155 -16.88 -7.23 -11.50
C SER A 155 -15.87 -8.37 -11.71
N GLU A 156 -15.28 -8.45 -12.90
CA GLU A 156 -14.25 -9.44 -13.22
C GLU A 156 -12.97 -9.15 -12.42
N PHE A 157 -12.52 -7.90 -12.36
CA PHE A 157 -11.34 -7.52 -11.58
C PHE A 157 -11.49 -7.86 -10.09
N ARG A 158 -12.68 -7.62 -9.51
CA ARG A 158 -13.00 -7.94 -8.11
C ARG A 158 -12.97 -9.44 -7.81
N ALA A 159 -13.27 -10.26 -8.81
CA ALA A 159 -13.27 -11.72 -8.66
C ALA A 159 -11.85 -12.31 -8.68
N LEU A 160 -10.85 -11.54 -9.13
CA LEU A 160 -9.47 -12.00 -9.16
C LEU A 160 -8.84 -12.05 -7.75
N PRO A 161 -7.98 -13.05 -7.47
CA PRO A 161 -7.20 -13.09 -6.24
C PRO A 161 -6.34 -11.83 -6.04
N LEU A 162 -6.14 -11.44 -4.79
CA LEU A 162 -5.16 -10.42 -4.42
C LEU A 162 -3.75 -10.91 -4.77
N SER A 163 -2.90 -9.97 -5.23
CA SER A 163 -1.47 -10.21 -5.33
C SER A 163 -0.84 -10.33 -3.97
N THR A 164 0.10 -11.27 -3.86
CA THR A 164 0.94 -11.50 -2.69
C THR A 164 2.41 -11.39 -3.09
N PRO A 165 3.34 -11.14 -2.15
CA PRO A 165 4.77 -11.18 -2.43
C PRO A 165 5.22 -12.49 -3.12
N ASP A 166 4.60 -13.61 -2.74
CA ASP A 166 4.84 -14.91 -3.38
C ASP A 166 4.36 -14.95 -4.83
N ALA A 167 3.19 -14.37 -5.13
CA ALA A 167 2.68 -14.31 -6.50
C ALA A 167 3.61 -13.49 -7.40
N VAL A 168 4.05 -12.31 -6.92
CA VAL A 168 5.02 -11.45 -7.62
C VAL A 168 6.34 -12.20 -7.84
N SER A 169 6.88 -12.84 -6.81
CA SER A 169 8.12 -13.61 -6.89
C SER A 169 8.01 -14.79 -7.87
N ASN A 170 6.89 -15.51 -7.86
CA ASN A 170 6.62 -16.61 -8.78
C ASN A 170 6.49 -16.13 -10.22
N ARG A 171 5.90 -14.95 -10.46
CA ARG A 171 5.83 -14.35 -11.79
C ARG A 171 7.21 -13.94 -12.29
N ALA A 172 8.02 -13.32 -11.44
CA ALA A 172 9.39 -12.90 -11.77
C ALA A 172 10.28 -14.08 -12.19
N ARG A 173 10.15 -15.24 -11.53
CA ARG A 173 10.91 -16.47 -11.86
C ARG A 173 10.52 -17.13 -13.18
N LYS A 174 9.35 -16.80 -13.73
CA LYS A 174 8.83 -17.37 -14.99
C LYS A 174 9.16 -16.53 -16.22
N MET A 175 9.81 -15.38 -16.04
CA MET A 175 10.37 -14.58 -17.14
C MET A 175 11.74 -15.09 -17.54
#